data_AF-A0A836RMQ6-F1
#
_entry.id   AF-A0A836RMQ6-F1
#
_cell.length_a   1.000
_cell.length_b   1.000
_cell.length_c   1.000
_cell.angle_alpha   90.00
_cell.angle_beta   90.00
_cell.angle_gamma   90.00
#
_symmetry.space_group_name_H-M   'P 1'
#
loop_
_entity.id
_entity.type
_entity.pdbx_description
1 polymer ?
#
loop_
_entity_poly.entity_id
_entity_poly.type
_entity_poly.pdbx_seq_one_letter_code
_entity_poly.pdbx_strand_id
1 'polypeptide(L)'
;KEDGLIRLVPGLGTRAVDRLSDDYPILIAPGQPGLRTNVSVDEIVRYSPQKVDVVNLRVNRFETIEIRQLLKQFGNDYPAIEKLASVFEHGHLKPPNFNTDFAEDDIIITAEGLIRNTHFVEQIRHILKELQKAMATPVDIEFASDGDTFYLLQCRPQSYSKYNAPAQIPRDIPKERILFTADRYVTNGILNNIKYVVYVDPDNYSLISRKDELLAVGKLIGQLNKILPPREFILMGPGRWGSRGDIKLGVSVTYSEINNTAMLIEVAREKGNYVPDLSFGTHFFQDLVEANIRYLPLYPDEKDIIFNEEFLTKSPNAMYEILPAYSHLSNVVHVIDVEHATNGMQLSILMNADEDKAVALFTPPGTIIAGDKEYKWQVEASGADHARWRLRFAEKIANQLDPGRYGVKALYLLGSTHDSTAQAGSDIDLLVLFEGNEQQKRDLLNWLEGWSHCLDEINYIRTGFKAGGLLDVHLVDARDVTSKEDIFSKFDLIDKSGIRELPLHQPENSKK
;
A
#
# COMPACT_ATOMS: atom_id res chain seq x y z
N LYS A 1 0.92 -1.67 11.72
CA LYS A 1 1.00 -1.11 10.35
C LYS A 1 2.27 -0.28 10.14
N GLU A 2 2.75 0.46 11.14
CA GLU A 2 4.00 1.23 11.04
C GLU A 2 5.28 0.45 11.42
N ASP A 3 5.17 -0.69 12.11
CA ASP A 3 6.35 -1.40 12.63
C ASP A 3 7.06 -2.32 11.62
N GLY A 4 6.61 -2.37 10.36
CA GLY A 4 7.20 -3.23 9.32
C GLY A 4 6.85 -4.72 9.44
N LEU A 5 7.49 -5.55 8.60
CA LEU A 5 7.33 -7.01 8.58
C LEU A 5 8.64 -7.66 8.16
N ILE A 6 9.10 -8.64 8.93
CA ILE A 6 10.35 -9.36 8.67
C ILE A 6 10.03 -10.70 8.01
N ARG A 7 10.77 -11.02 6.94
CA ARG A 7 10.88 -12.37 6.38
C ARG A 7 12.20 -12.99 6.79
N LEU A 8 12.16 -14.18 7.36
CA LEU A 8 13.35 -14.98 7.65
C LEU A 8 13.30 -16.31 6.92
N VAL A 9 14.44 -16.70 6.35
CA VAL A 9 14.67 -18.04 5.79
C VAL A 9 16.05 -18.52 6.23
N PRO A 10 16.26 -19.83 6.43
CA PRO A 10 17.58 -20.39 6.61
C PRO A 10 18.40 -20.34 5.31
N GLY A 11 19.74 -20.39 5.43
CA GLY A 11 20.66 -20.48 4.30
C GLY A 11 20.94 -19.14 3.63
N LEU A 12 20.98 -19.13 2.29
CA LEU A 12 21.47 -18.00 1.48
C LEU A 12 20.53 -16.79 1.37
N GLY A 13 19.31 -16.86 1.91
CA GLY A 13 18.35 -15.75 1.82
C GLY A 13 17.61 -15.62 0.49
N THR A 14 18.03 -16.34 -0.56
CA THR A 14 17.39 -16.34 -1.90
C THR A 14 15.90 -16.66 -1.83
N ARG A 15 15.50 -17.61 -0.98
CA ARG A 15 14.09 -18.00 -0.81
C ARG A 15 13.24 -16.96 -0.06
N ALA A 16 13.84 -15.93 0.53
CA ALA A 16 13.09 -14.79 1.08
C ALA A 16 12.67 -13.79 -0.01
N VAL A 17 13.41 -13.78 -1.13
CA VAL A 17 13.22 -12.89 -2.28
C VAL A 17 12.48 -13.62 -3.41
N ASP A 18 12.96 -14.81 -3.79
CA ASP A 18 12.40 -15.65 -4.83
C ASP A 18 11.22 -16.47 -4.28
N ARG A 19 10.02 -16.08 -4.69
CA ARG A 19 8.75 -16.67 -4.27
C ARG A 19 8.50 -17.98 -5.01
N LEU A 20 9.06 -19.06 -4.47
CA LEU A 20 8.86 -20.40 -5.00
C LEU A 20 7.55 -20.98 -4.45
N SER A 21 6.72 -21.57 -5.32
CA SER A 21 5.40 -22.11 -4.99
C SER A 21 5.40 -23.30 -4.02
N ASP A 22 6.59 -23.72 -3.56
CA ASP A 22 6.84 -24.95 -2.82
C ASP A 22 7.50 -24.75 -1.44
N ASP A 23 7.61 -23.50 -0.94
CA ASP A 23 8.23 -23.23 0.36
C ASP A 23 7.71 -21.93 1.01
N TYR A 24 7.98 -21.75 2.31
CA TYR A 24 7.43 -20.66 3.12
C TYR A 24 8.50 -19.99 4.00
N PRO A 25 8.58 -18.64 4.02
CA PRO A 25 9.42 -17.93 4.97
C PRO A 25 8.76 -17.85 6.35
N ILE A 26 9.57 -17.66 7.39
CA ILE A 26 9.09 -17.28 8.71
C ILE A 26 8.74 -15.78 8.69
N LEU A 27 7.54 -15.45 9.15
CA LEU A 27 7.02 -14.08 9.17
C LEU A 27 6.95 -13.54 10.59
N ILE A 28 7.51 -12.35 10.81
CA ILE A 28 7.55 -11.71 12.13
C ILE A 28 7.11 -10.26 12.02
N ALA A 29 6.08 -9.88 12.79
CA ALA A 29 5.67 -8.48 12.97
C ALA A 29 6.50 -7.84 14.09
N PRO A 30 7.41 -6.89 13.80
CA PRO A 30 8.32 -6.34 14.83
C PRO A 30 7.58 -5.57 15.93
N GLY A 31 6.48 -4.91 15.57
CA GLY A 31 5.63 -4.14 16.49
C GLY A 31 4.95 -4.97 17.55
N GLN A 32 4.60 -6.21 17.19
CA GLN A 32 3.92 -7.17 18.05
C GLN A 32 4.53 -8.56 17.81
N PRO A 33 5.75 -8.84 18.35
CA PRO A 33 6.46 -10.09 18.08
C PRO A 33 5.70 -11.34 18.54
N GLY A 34 4.74 -11.18 19.47
CA GLY A 34 3.86 -12.24 19.94
C GLY A 34 2.63 -12.51 19.06
N LEU A 35 2.33 -11.64 18.09
CA LEU A 35 1.22 -11.82 17.15
C LEU A 35 1.69 -12.70 15.99
N ARG A 36 1.25 -13.96 15.96
CA ARG A 36 1.60 -14.90 14.89
C ARG A 36 0.63 -14.78 13.71
N THR A 37 1.16 -14.91 12.50
CA THR A 37 0.35 -15.06 11.27
C THR A 37 -0.34 -16.42 11.21
N ASN A 38 0.26 -17.45 11.83
CA ASN A 38 -0.27 -18.81 11.94
C ASN A 38 -0.62 -19.09 13.41
N VAL A 39 -1.88 -19.42 13.68
CA VAL A 39 -2.41 -19.51 15.06
C VAL A 39 -2.35 -20.95 15.57
N SER A 40 -2.51 -21.94 14.70
CA SER A 40 -2.46 -23.36 15.06
C SER A 40 -1.07 -23.99 14.85
N VAL A 41 -0.76 -25.03 15.64
CA VAL A 41 0.50 -25.78 15.51
C VAL A 41 0.62 -26.45 14.14
N ASP A 42 -0.48 -27.00 13.62
CA ASP A 42 -0.50 -27.63 12.28
C ASP A 42 -0.17 -26.63 11.16
N GLU A 43 -0.65 -25.38 11.27
CA GLU A 43 -0.28 -24.32 10.34
C GLU A 43 1.19 -23.95 10.45
N ILE A 44 1.76 -23.88 11.66
CA ILE A 44 3.18 -23.57 11.86
C ILE A 44 4.06 -24.66 11.25
N VAL A 45 3.75 -25.93 11.49
CA VAL A 45 4.47 -27.06 10.91
C VAL A 45 4.40 -27.00 9.38
N ARG A 46 3.22 -26.72 8.82
CA ARG A 46 2.99 -26.74 7.37
C ARG A 46 3.57 -25.54 6.63
N TYR A 47 3.54 -24.35 7.24
CA TYR A 47 4.02 -23.09 6.67
C TYR A 47 5.40 -22.70 7.20
N SER A 48 6.18 -23.68 7.67
CA SER A 48 7.59 -23.52 8.00
C SER A 48 8.47 -23.73 6.76
N PRO A 49 9.68 -23.14 6.73
CA PRO A 49 10.67 -23.45 5.71
C PRO A 49 10.91 -24.96 5.60
N GLN A 50 10.71 -25.53 4.41
CA GLN A 50 10.98 -26.93 4.07
C GLN A 50 12.30 -27.09 3.30
N LYS A 51 12.75 -26.05 2.60
CA LYS A 51 13.95 -26.09 1.77
C LYS A 51 14.96 -25.05 2.20
N VAL A 52 16.20 -25.29 1.83
CA VAL A 52 17.30 -24.36 2.04
C VAL A 52 18.21 -24.33 0.83
N ASP A 53 18.53 -23.12 0.38
CA ASP A 53 19.50 -22.92 -0.67
C ASP A 53 20.89 -22.80 -0.05
N VAL A 54 21.82 -23.60 -0.54
CA VAL A 54 23.19 -23.76 -0.02
C VAL A 54 24.21 -23.69 -1.15
N VAL A 55 25.47 -23.43 -0.79
CA VAL A 55 26.60 -23.55 -1.73
C VAL A 55 27.27 -24.90 -1.50
N ASN A 56 27.21 -25.78 -2.50
CA ASN A 56 27.95 -27.02 -2.46
C ASN A 56 29.40 -26.78 -2.90
N LEU A 57 30.32 -26.74 -1.92
CA LEU A 57 31.73 -26.45 -2.16
C LEU A 57 32.48 -27.55 -2.95
N ARG A 58 31.99 -28.80 -2.96
CA ARG A 58 32.65 -29.90 -3.68
C ARG A 58 32.49 -29.77 -5.19
N VAL A 59 31.31 -29.32 -5.61
CA VAL A 59 30.95 -29.14 -7.04
C VAL A 59 30.83 -27.67 -7.43
N ASN A 60 31.10 -26.76 -6.49
CA ASN A 60 31.08 -25.30 -6.63
C ASN A 60 29.81 -24.75 -7.30
N ARG A 61 28.63 -25.14 -6.81
CA ARG A 61 27.33 -24.71 -7.34
C ARG A 61 26.30 -24.46 -6.24
N PHE A 62 25.30 -23.65 -6.55
CA PHE A 62 24.11 -23.52 -5.72
C PHE A 62 23.26 -24.80 -5.80
N GLU A 63 22.79 -25.26 -4.65
CA GLU A 63 21.88 -26.40 -4.54
C GLU A 63 20.74 -26.05 -3.59
N THR A 64 19.55 -26.55 -3.90
CA THR A 64 18.41 -26.53 -2.99
C THR A 64 18.24 -27.92 -2.41
N ILE A 65 18.20 -28.02 -1.09
CA ILE A 65 18.02 -29.29 -0.38
C ILE A 65 16.86 -29.19 0.62
N GLU A 66 16.30 -30.34 0.98
CA GLU A 66 15.28 -30.43 2.04
C GLU A 66 15.93 -30.15 3.40
N ILE A 67 15.45 -29.16 4.14
CA ILE A 67 16.04 -28.76 5.43
C ILE A 67 15.98 -29.91 6.43
N ARG A 68 14.92 -30.73 6.40
CA ARG A 68 14.80 -31.91 7.25
C ARG A 68 15.92 -32.92 7.02
N GLN A 69 16.32 -33.13 5.77
CA GLN A 69 17.42 -34.05 5.45
C GLN A 69 18.76 -33.49 5.95
N LEU A 70 18.96 -32.18 5.82
CA LEU A 70 20.13 -31.51 6.35
C LEU A 70 20.21 -31.65 7.88
N LEU A 71 19.12 -31.38 8.59
CA LEU A 71 19.08 -31.46 10.05
C LEU A 71 19.20 -32.90 10.57
N LYS A 72 18.65 -33.89 9.87
CA LYS A 72 18.86 -35.31 10.22
C LYS A 72 20.33 -35.72 10.21
N GLN A 73 21.13 -35.15 9.31
CA GLN A 73 22.54 -35.50 9.17
C GLN A 73 23.46 -34.63 10.01
N PHE A 74 23.14 -33.34 10.14
CA PHE A 74 24.05 -32.33 10.69
C PHE A 74 23.43 -31.50 11.83
N GLY A 75 22.25 -31.86 12.34
CA GLY A 75 21.53 -31.07 13.34
C GLY A 75 22.32 -30.81 14.62
N ASN A 76 23.11 -31.79 15.08
CA ASN A 76 24.00 -31.64 16.24
C ASN A 76 25.13 -30.63 16.02
N ASP A 77 25.59 -30.47 14.78
CA ASP A 77 26.66 -29.56 14.39
C ASP A 77 26.11 -28.22 13.85
N TYR A 78 24.78 -28.10 13.73
CA TYR A 78 24.14 -26.93 13.14
C TYR A 78 24.21 -25.76 14.14
N PRO A 79 24.84 -24.63 13.78
CA PRO A 79 25.03 -23.52 14.70
C PRO A 79 23.71 -22.94 15.23
N ALA A 80 23.63 -22.72 16.54
CA ALA A 80 22.50 -22.10 17.23
C ALA A 80 21.13 -22.70 16.86
N ILE A 81 21.07 -24.02 16.63
CA ILE A 81 19.86 -24.73 16.20
C ILE A 81 18.70 -24.56 17.18
N GLU A 82 18.98 -24.36 18.47
CA GLU A 82 18.00 -24.08 19.52
C GLU A 82 17.31 -22.72 19.36
N LYS A 83 17.96 -21.77 18.65
CA LYS A 83 17.35 -20.48 18.30
C LYS A 83 16.46 -20.60 17.05
N LEU A 84 16.83 -21.48 16.11
CA LEU A 84 16.23 -21.56 14.78
C LEU A 84 15.09 -22.60 14.67
N ALA A 85 15.18 -23.70 15.40
CA ALA A 85 14.29 -24.85 15.22
C ALA A 85 13.43 -25.14 16.46
N SER A 86 12.41 -25.96 16.26
CA SER A 86 11.57 -26.55 17.30
C SER A 86 11.30 -28.02 16.99
N VAL A 87 11.21 -28.84 18.02
CA VAL A 87 10.83 -30.24 17.94
C VAL A 87 9.31 -30.33 18.00
N PHE A 88 8.72 -31.01 17.02
CA PHE A 88 7.30 -31.32 17.01
C PHE A 88 7.06 -32.67 17.67
N GLU A 89 6.36 -32.67 18.80
CA GLU A 89 6.08 -33.87 19.58
C GLU A 89 4.66 -33.80 20.16
N HIS A 90 3.87 -34.86 19.99
CA HIS A 90 2.51 -34.98 20.53
C HIS A 90 1.59 -33.77 20.23
N GLY A 91 1.71 -33.15 19.06
CA GLY A 91 0.91 -31.97 18.68
C GLY A 91 1.39 -30.65 19.25
N HIS A 92 2.56 -30.62 19.90
CA HIS A 92 3.16 -29.43 20.49
C HIS A 92 4.55 -29.16 19.91
N LEU A 93 4.92 -27.88 19.86
CA LEU A 93 6.26 -27.44 19.49
C LEU A 93 7.03 -27.09 20.76
N LYS A 94 8.21 -27.68 20.93
CA LYS A 94 9.13 -27.40 22.04
C LYS A 94 10.52 -27.06 21.51
N PRO A 95 11.34 -26.27 22.22
CA PRO A 95 12.71 -26.03 21.81
C PRO A 95 13.52 -27.35 21.83
N PRO A 96 14.49 -27.52 20.92
CA PRO A 96 15.46 -28.61 21.00
C PRO A 96 16.21 -28.58 22.34
N ASN A 97 16.54 -29.77 22.85
CA ASN A 97 17.28 -29.92 24.11
C ASN A 97 18.30 -31.06 24.00
N PHE A 98 19.04 -31.34 25.08
CA PHE A 98 20.08 -32.37 25.09
C PHE A 98 19.60 -33.80 24.76
N ASN A 99 18.28 -34.07 24.86
CA ASN A 99 17.69 -35.36 24.53
C ASN A 99 17.06 -35.39 23.13
N THR A 100 17.14 -34.30 22.36
CA THR A 100 16.62 -34.25 20.99
C THR A 100 17.46 -35.13 20.09
N ASP A 101 16.83 -36.11 19.45
CA ASP A 101 17.47 -36.96 18.45
C ASP A 101 17.11 -36.43 17.06
N PHE A 102 17.98 -35.60 16.48
CA PHE A 102 17.74 -34.99 15.17
C PHE A 102 17.53 -36.00 14.04
N ALA A 103 17.97 -37.25 14.18
CA ALA A 103 17.80 -38.27 13.14
C ALA A 103 16.35 -38.80 13.09
N GLU A 104 15.72 -38.93 14.25
CA GLU A 104 14.40 -39.54 14.43
C GLU A 104 13.29 -38.52 14.71
N ASP A 105 13.59 -37.43 15.43
CA ASP A 105 12.62 -36.41 15.82
C ASP A 105 12.18 -35.54 14.62
N ASP A 106 10.94 -35.07 14.67
CA ASP A 106 10.40 -34.13 13.69
C ASP A 106 10.83 -32.69 14.01
N ILE A 107 11.85 -32.21 13.30
CA ILE A 107 12.41 -30.87 13.49
C ILE A 107 11.80 -29.87 12.51
N ILE A 108 11.30 -28.75 13.03
CA ILE A 108 10.59 -27.70 12.30
C ILE A 108 11.32 -26.36 12.46
N ILE A 109 11.53 -25.64 11.36
CA ILE A 109 12.15 -24.31 11.41
C ILE A 109 11.10 -23.27 11.83
N THR A 110 11.30 -22.64 12.98
CA THR A 110 10.33 -21.69 13.57
C THR A 110 10.95 -20.35 13.95
N ALA A 111 12.28 -20.31 14.17
CA ALA A 111 13.02 -19.21 14.76
C ALA A 111 12.47 -18.73 16.12
N GLU A 112 11.75 -19.58 16.86
CA GLU A 112 11.09 -19.16 18.09
C GLU A 112 12.09 -18.69 19.16
N GLY A 113 13.22 -19.41 19.28
CA GLY A 113 14.28 -19.02 20.20
C GLY A 113 14.95 -17.72 19.79
N LEU A 114 15.13 -17.46 18.49
CA LEU A 114 15.63 -16.19 17.98
C LEU A 114 14.66 -15.04 18.30
N ILE A 115 13.36 -15.24 18.10
CA ILE A 115 12.33 -14.20 18.30
C ILE A 115 12.14 -13.88 19.80
N ARG A 116 12.06 -14.90 20.65
CA ARG A 116 11.70 -14.72 22.07
C ARG A 116 12.89 -14.58 23.00
N ASN A 117 13.99 -15.24 22.70
CA ASN A 117 15.11 -15.37 23.65
C ASN A 117 16.29 -14.47 23.28
N THR A 118 16.15 -13.60 22.26
CA THR A 118 17.21 -12.67 21.84
C THR A 118 16.66 -11.27 21.58
N HIS A 119 17.54 -10.28 21.46
CA HIS A 119 17.19 -8.89 21.12
C HIS A 119 17.05 -8.67 19.60
N PHE A 120 17.00 -9.73 18.80
CA PHE A 120 17.03 -9.66 17.34
C PHE A 120 15.92 -8.76 16.76
N VAL A 121 14.68 -8.93 17.23
CA VAL A 121 13.54 -8.15 16.74
C VAL A 121 13.67 -6.68 17.14
N GLU A 122 14.12 -6.41 18.38
CA GLU A 122 14.34 -5.04 18.87
C GLU A 122 15.46 -4.34 18.08
N GLN A 123 16.55 -5.06 17.77
CA GLN A 123 17.64 -4.56 16.96
C GLN A 123 17.16 -4.13 15.57
N ILE A 124 16.36 -4.97 14.89
CA ILE A 124 15.80 -4.62 13.57
C ILE A 124 14.89 -3.39 13.66
N ARG A 125 14.05 -3.28 14.70
CA ARG A 125 13.20 -2.10 14.90
C ARG A 125 14.02 -0.82 15.02
N HIS A 126 15.11 -0.86 15.79
CA HIS A 126 16.01 0.28 15.92
C HIS A 126 16.68 0.62 14.58
N ILE A 127 17.18 -0.37 13.86
CA ILE A 127 17.78 -0.17 12.53
C ILE A 127 16.78 0.48 11.56
N LEU A 128 15.56 -0.07 11.45
CA LEU A 128 14.51 0.48 10.58
C LEU A 128 14.17 1.93 10.95
N LYS A 129 14.04 2.24 12.24
CA LYS A 129 13.73 3.59 12.72
C LYS A 129 14.83 4.59 12.39
N GLU A 130 16.10 4.23 12.63
CA GLU A 130 17.24 5.09 12.33
C GLU A 130 17.39 5.31 10.81
N LEU A 131 17.24 4.26 10.00
CA LEU A 131 17.31 4.36 8.54
C LEU A 131 16.15 5.19 7.97
N GLN A 132 14.92 4.97 8.44
CA GLN A 132 13.75 5.77 8.05
C GLN A 132 13.93 7.24 8.39
N LYS A 133 14.46 7.54 9.59
CA LYS A 133 14.78 8.91 10.02
C LYS A 133 15.83 9.55 9.12
N ALA A 134 16.89 8.82 8.80
CA ALA A 134 17.97 9.32 7.95
C ALA A 134 17.51 9.54 6.49
N MET A 135 16.65 8.67 5.97
CA MET A 135 16.16 8.75 4.59
C MET A 135 14.90 9.61 4.41
N ALA A 136 14.28 10.06 5.51
CA ALA A 136 13.02 10.82 5.53
C ALA A 136 11.88 10.17 4.72
N THR A 137 11.88 8.84 4.65
CA THR A 137 10.91 7.99 3.93
C THR A 137 10.95 6.60 4.56
N PRO A 138 9.86 5.81 4.52
CA PRO A 138 9.91 4.39 4.88
C PRO A 138 10.95 3.68 4.02
N VAL A 139 11.57 2.65 4.60
CA VAL A 139 12.68 1.91 3.99
C VAL A 139 12.37 0.42 3.95
N ASP A 140 12.79 -0.23 2.87
CA ASP A 140 12.93 -1.69 2.82
C ASP A 140 14.42 -2.03 3.02
N ILE A 141 14.71 -3.07 3.81
CA ILE A 141 16.08 -3.56 4.02
C ILE A 141 16.20 -5.04 3.68
N GLU A 142 17.37 -5.44 3.17
CA GLU A 142 17.81 -6.82 3.09
C GLU A 142 18.96 -7.02 4.07
N PHE A 143 18.98 -8.17 4.76
CA PHE A 143 19.97 -8.45 5.77
C PHE A 143 20.34 -9.94 5.82
N ALA A 144 21.50 -10.22 6.41
CA ALA A 144 21.90 -11.55 6.85
C ALA A 144 22.20 -11.50 8.37
N SER A 145 22.09 -12.65 9.03
CA SER A 145 22.44 -12.78 10.45
C SER A 145 22.96 -14.18 10.71
N ASP A 146 24.03 -14.27 11.50
CA ASP A 146 24.54 -15.52 12.06
C ASP A 146 23.93 -15.82 13.46
N GLY A 147 23.01 -14.97 13.92
CA GLY A 147 22.37 -15.06 15.24
C GLY A 147 23.02 -14.20 16.32
N ASP A 148 24.24 -13.68 16.07
CA ASP A 148 24.95 -12.77 16.97
C ASP A 148 25.28 -11.43 16.28
N THR A 149 25.65 -11.47 15.00
CA THR A 149 25.98 -10.31 14.16
C THR A 149 24.91 -10.08 13.11
N PHE A 150 24.45 -8.83 13.01
CA PHE A 150 23.51 -8.38 11.99
C PHE A 150 24.26 -7.71 10.83
N TYR A 151 24.08 -8.21 9.62
CA TYR A 151 24.69 -7.67 8.40
C TYR A 151 23.62 -7.00 7.54
N LEU A 152 23.65 -5.67 7.43
CA LEU A 152 22.79 -4.93 6.51
C LEU A 152 23.35 -5.06 5.08
N LEU A 153 22.60 -5.71 4.19
CA LEU A 153 23.02 -6.00 2.81
C LEU A 153 22.50 -4.94 1.84
N GLN A 154 21.26 -4.50 2.03
CA GLN A 154 20.62 -3.47 1.20
C GLN A 154 19.70 -2.60 2.04
N CYS A 155 19.59 -1.33 1.68
CA CYS A 155 18.57 -0.41 2.18
C CYS A 155 18.08 0.45 1.01
N ARG A 156 16.76 0.47 0.78
CA ARG A 156 16.13 1.25 -0.30
C ARG A 156 14.91 2.02 0.21
N PRO A 157 14.61 3.21 -0.35
CA PRO A 157 13.33 3.87 -0.11
C PRO A 157 12.18 2.97 -0.54
N GLN A 158 11.18 2.82 0.32
CA GLN A 158 9.95 2.16 -0.06
C GLN A 158 9.21 3.07 -1.04
N SER A 159 8.96 2.59 -2.26
CA SER A 159 8.24 3.35 -3.28
C SER A 159 6.78 3.53 -2.83
N TYR A 160 6.40 4.73 -2.38
CA TYR A 160 4.99 5.07 -2.20
C TYR A 160 4.28 5.02 -3.55
N SER A 161 3.51 3.96 -3.80
CA SER A 161 2.65 3.92 -4.97
C SER A 161 1.49 4.92 -4.78
N LYS A 162 1.15 5.66 -5.85
CA LYS A 162 0.01 6.60 -5.91
C LYS A 162 -1.34 5.99 -5.50
N TYR A 163 -1.42 4.67 -5.34
CA TYR A 163 -2.65 3.93 -5.06
C TYR A 163 -2.95 3.77 -3.57
N ASN A 164 -2.03 4.15 -2.66
CA ASN A 164 -2.19 4.02 -1.20
C ASN A 164 -2.70 5.30 -0.51
N ALA A 165 -3.12 6.32 -1.28
CA ALA A 165 -3.72 7.54 -0.72
C ALA A 165 -5.11 7.23 -0.13
N PRO A 166 -5.50 7.89 0.98
CA PRO A 166 -6.86 7.79 1.50
C PRO A 166 -7.85 8.31 0.44
N ALA A 167 -8.94 7.57 0.22
CA ALA A 167 -9.98 7.99 -0.70
C ALA A 167 -10.87 9.06 -0.07
N GLN A 168 -11.26 10.09 -0.83
CA GLN A 168 -12.37 10.95 -0.43
C GLN A 168 -13.68 10.21 -0.64
N ILE A 169 -14.39 9.90 0.44
CA ILE A 169 -15.68 9.23 0.40
C ILE A 169 -16.78 10.29 0.36
N PRO A 170 -17.59 10.38 -0.71
CA PRO A 170 -18.70 11.33 -0.77
C PRO A 170 -19.69 11.08 0.38
N ARG A 171 -20.20 12.14 1.01
CA ARG A 171 -21.11 12.00 2.16
C ARG A 171 -22.54 11.62 1.77
N ASP A 172 -23.00 12.06 0.60
CA ASP A 172 -24.39 11.91 0.14
C ASP A 172 -24.47 10.97 -1.06
N ILE A 173 -24.25 9.67 -0.83
CA ILE A 173 -24.35 8.64 -1.86
C ILE A 173 -25.74 7.98 -1.77
N PRO A 174 -26.52 7.95 -2.87
CA PRO A 174 -27.78 7.20 -2.91
C PRO A 174 -27.54 5.72 -2.62
N LYS A 175 -28.32 5.12 -1.70
CA LYS A 175 -28.13 3.74 -1.24
C LYS A 175 -28.21 2.73 -2.40
N GLU A 176 -28.98 3.03 -3.43
CA GLU A 176 -29.17 2.20 -4.61
C GLU A 176 -27.91 2.12 -5.48
N ARG A 177 -26.97 3.06 -5.31
CA ARG A 177 -25.66 3.05 -5.99
C ARG A 177 -24.57 2.36 -5.18
N ILE A 178 -24.87 1.85 -4.00
CA ILE A 178 -23.90 1.23 -3.11
C ILE A 178 -24.01 -0.28 -3.22
N LEU A 179 -22.88 -0.94 -3.49
CA LEU A 179 -22.76 -2.40 -3.39
C LEU A 179 -22.51 -2.81 -1.93
N PHE A 180 -21.53 -2.18 -1.27
CA PHE A 180 -21.29 -2.38 0.14
C PHE A 180 -20.63 -1.16 0.80
N THR A 181 -20.74 -1.05 2.12
CA THR A 181 -19.92 -0.18 2.98
C THR A 181 -19.14 -1.01 4.00
N ALA A 182 -18.03 -0.48 4.52
CA ALA A 182 -17.33 -1.03 5.67
C ALA A 182 -16.86 0.10 6.59
N ASP A 183 -16.79 -0.15 7.89
CA ASP A 183 -16.49 0.84 8.92
C ASP A 183 -15.38 0.41 9.89
N ARG A 184 -14.67 -0.69 9.57
CA ARG A 184 -13.64 -1.25 10.43
C ARG A 184 -12.52 -1.93 9.66
N TYR A 185 -11.31 -1.80 10.20
CA TYR A 185 -10.10 -2.44 9.68
C TYR A 185 -9.83 -2.11 8.20
N VAL A 186 -10.22 -0.92 7.76
CA VAL A 186 -10.10 -0.46 6.38
C VAL A 186 -8.67 -0.02 6.08
N THR A 187 -8.19 -0.35 4.88
CA THR A 187 -6.90 0.13 4.36
C THR A 187 -7.10 1.24 3.33
N ASN A 188 -6.07 2.05 3.03
CA ASN A 188 -6.19 3.06 1.99
C ASN A 188 -6.16 2.42 0.61
N GLY A 189 -7.02 2.88 -0.28
CA GLY A 189 -7.04 2.39 -1.64
C GLY A 189 -8.15 3.00 -2.46
N ILE A 190 -7.90 3.10 -3.76
CA ILE A 190 -8.92 3.39 -4.76
C ILE A 190 -8.80 2.38 -5.87
N LEU A 191 -9.91 1.71 -6.15
CA LEU A 191 -10.07 0.80 -7.27
C LEU A 191 -11.13 1.37 -8.18
N ASN A 192 -10.76 1.66 -9.41
CA ASN A 192 -11.69 2.11 -10.45
C ASN A 192 -11.87 0.99 -11.47
N ASN A 193 -12.98 1.02 -12.22
CA ASN A 193 -13.22 0.14 -13.37
C ASN A 193 -13.19 -1.36 -13.01
N ILE A 194 -13.79 -1.74 -11.88
CA ILE A 194 -14.05 -3.15 -11.58
C ILE A 194 -15.23 -3.60 -12.43
N LYS A 195 -14.97 -4.55 -13.33
CA LYS A 195 -15.94 -5.11 -14.28
C LYS A 195 -16.62 -6.35 -13.74
N TYR A 196 -15.92 -7.15 -12.93
CA TYR A 196 -16.47 -8.40 -12.40
C TYR A 196 -16.44 -8.45 -10.88
N VAL A 197 -17.52 -8.95 -10.29
CA VAL A 197 -17.57 -9.35 -8.89
C VAL A 197 -17.73 -10.86 -8.84
N VAL A 198 -16.77 -11.57 -8.25
CA VAL A 198 -16.89 -13.00 -7.97
C VAL A 198 -17.26 -13.14 -6.50
N TYR A 199 -18.52 -13.46 -6.23
CA TYR A 199 -19.08 -13.61 -4.90
C TYR A 199 -19.32 -15.08 -4.58
N VAL A 200 -18.66 -15.58 -3.54
CA VAL A 200 -18.94 -16.88 -2.93
C VAL A 200 -19.89 -16.63 -1.77
N ASP A 201 -21.13 -17.10 -1.89
CA ASP A 201 -22.18 -16.92 -0.90
C ASP A 201 -21.82 -17.65 0.41
N PRO A 202 -21.61 -16.94 1.54
CA PRO A 202 -21.24 -17.56 2.82
C PRO A 202 -22.28 -18.53 3.39
N ASP A 203 -23.56 -18.32 3.09
CA ASP A 203 -24.64 -19.13 3.62
C ASP A 203 -24.74 -20.43 2.83
N ASN A 204 -24.84 -20.34 1.50
CA ASN A 204 -24.86 -21.52 0.64
C ASN A 204 -23.54 -22.32 0.69
N TYR A 205 -22.39 -21.66 0.79
CA TYR A 205 -21.09 -22.33 0.93
C TYR A 205 -21.03 -23.19 2.20
N SER A 206 -21.56 -22.71 3.31
CA SER A 206 -21.54 -23.44 4.59
C SER A 206 -22.42 -24.69 4.62
N LEU A 207 -23.45 -24.73 3.76
CA LEU A 207 -24.36 -25.87 3.62
C LEU A 207 -23.72 -27.02 2.83
N ILE A 208 -22.62 -26.78 2.12
CA ILE A 208 -21.89 -27.81 1.39
C ILE A 208 -21.36 -28.84 2.39
N SER A 209 -21.87 -30.06 2.26
CA SER A 209 -21.46 -31.18 3.10
C SER A 209 -20.30 -31.97 2.49
N ARG A 210 -20.13 -31.87 1.17
CA ARG A 210 -19.19 -32.66 0.37
C ARG A 210 -17.87 -31.93 0.19
N LYS A 211 -16.78 -32.54 0.64
CA LYS A 211 -15.42 -31.96 0.53
C LYS A 211 -15.00 -31.73 -0.92
N ASP A 212 -15.38 -32.60 -1.84
CA ASP A 212 -15.06 -32.48 -3.26
C ASP A 212 -15.73 -31.25 -3.91
N GLU A 213 -16.93 -30.89 -3.46
CA GLU A 213 -17.65 -29.70 -3.90
C GLU A 213 -17.00 -28.42 -3.35
N LEU A 214 -16.58 -28.40 -2.07
CA LEU A 214 -15.77 -27.31 -1.50
C LEU A 214 -14.46 -27.09 -2.28
N LEU A 215 -13.79 -28.17 -2.66
CA LEU A 215 -12.57 -28.10 -3.49
C LEU A 215 -12.87 -27.66 -4.92
N ALA A 216 -14.04 -27.99 -5.46
CA ALA A 216 -14.47 -27.53 -6.78
C ALA A 216 -14.68 -26.01 -6.80
N VAL A 217 -15.18 -25.41 -5.71
CA VAL A 217 -15.25 -23.95 -5.56
C VAL A 217 -13.85 -23.32 -5.65
N GLY A 218 -12.87 -23.82 -4.91
CA GLY A 218 -11.49 -23.32 -4.98
C GLY A 218 -10.89 -23.41 -6.39
N LYS A 219 -11.10 -24.55 -7.07
CA LYS A 219 -10.69 -24.74 -8.47
C LYS A 219 -11.36 -23.75 -9.42
N LEU A 220 -12.66 -23.51 -9.24
CA LEU A 220 -13.43 -22.53 -10.02
C LEU A 220 -12.82 -21.12 -9.86
N ILE A 221 -12.53 -20.69 -8.62
CA ILE A 221 -11.84 -19.42 -8.38
C ILE A 221 -10.50 -19.36 -9.14
N GLY A 222 -9.69 -20.41 -9.06
CA GLY A 222 -8.42 -20.48 -9.77
C GLY A 222 -8.55 -20.43 -11.30
N GLN A 223 -9.64 -20.93 -11.87
CA GLN A 223 -9.94 -20.78 -13.30
C GLN A 223 -10.40 -19.36 -13.64
N LEU A 224 -11.29 -18.77 -12.83
CA LEU A 224 -11.76 -17.40 -13.00
C LEU A 224 -10.59 -16.41 -12.93
N ASN A 225 -9.66 -16.59 -12.00
CA ASN A 225 -8.46 -15.77 -11.87
C ASN A 225 -7.57 -15.79 -13.15
N LYS A 226 -7.63 -16.86 -13.95
CA LYS A 226 -6.89 -16.96 -15.21
C LYS A 226 -7.65 -16.36 -16.40
N ILE A 227 -8.98 -16.39 -16.36
CA ILE A 227 -9.84 -16.02 -17.50
C ILE A 227 -10.27 -14.54 -17.42
N LEU A 228 -10.58 -14.06 -16.22
CA LEU A 228 -11.05 -12.69 -16.03
C LEU A 228 -9.92 -11.67 -16.26
N PRO A 229 -10.23 -10.45 -16.75
CA PRO A 229 -9.21 -9.45 -17.01
C PRO A 229 -8.46 -9.07 -15.72
N PRO A 230 -7.11 -9.09 -15.72
CA PRO A 230 -6.34 -8.85 -14.52
C PRO A 230 -6.61 -7.45 -13.96
N ARG A 231 -6.75 -7.35 -12.64
CA ARG A 231 -7.05 -6.12 -11.90
C ARG A 231 -8.39 -5.44 -12.23
N GLU A 232 -9.29 -6.11 -12.94
CA GLU A 232 -10.64 -5.61 -13.22
C GLU A 232 -11.75 -6.47 -12.56
N PHE A 233 -11.37 -7.33 -11.60
CA PHE A 233 -12.34 -8.12 -10.84
C PHE A 233 -11.99 -8.20 -9.36
N ILE A 234 -12.99 -8.37 -8.50
CA ILE A 234 -12.81 -8.59 -7.06
C ILE A 234 -13.29 -9.98 -6.66
N LEU A 235 -12.67 -10.54 -5.63
CA LEU A 235 -13.08 -11.79 -5.00
C LEU A 235 -13.70 -11.47 -3.64
N MET A 236 -14.93 -11.93 -3.41
CA MET A 236 -15.69 -11.77 -2.18
C MET A 236 -16.14 -13.15 -1.70
N GLY A 237 -15.89 -13.53 -0.45
CA GLY A 237 -16.24 -14.88 0.00
C GLY A 237 -16.18 -15.08 1.51
N PRO A 238 -16.66 -16.24 2.01
CA PRO A 238 -16.77 -16.52 3.43
C PRO A 238 -15.40 -16.65 4.10
N GLY A 239 -15.28 -16.03 5.27
CA GLY A 239 -14.18 -16.26 6.19
C GLY A 239 -12.81 -16.15 5.52
N ARG A 240 -11.96 -17.17 5.66
CA ARG A 240 -10.55 -17.08 5.25
C ARG A 240 -10.32 -17.58 3.82
N TRP A 241 -9.65 -16.77 3.00
CA TRP A 241 -9.08 -17.26 1.74
C TRP A 241 -7.77 -17.99 2.05
N GLY A 242 -7.59 -19.20 1.49
CA GLY A 242 -6.42 -20.03 1.77
C GLY A 242 -6.60 -21.08 2.87
N SER A 243 -7.84 -21.25 3.37
CA SER A 243 -8.19 -22.30 4.33
C SER A 243 -7.90 -23.69 3.78
N ARG A 244 -6.93 -24.40 4.37
CA ARG A 244 -6.62 -25.80 4.05
C ARG A 244 -7.06 -26.80 5.14
N GLY A 245 -7.32 -26.32 6.36
CA GLY A 245 -7.81 -27.12 7.48
C GLY A 245 -9.34 -27.17 7.49
N ASP A 246 -9.97 -26.12 8.04
CA ASP A 246 -11.42 -25.97 8.06
C ASP A 246 -11.93 -25.27 6.81
N ILE A 247 -11.99 -26.02 5.69
CA ILE A 247 -12.46 -25.52 4.39
C ILE A 247 -13.93 -25.04 4.47
N LYS A 248 -14.69 -25.41 5.50
CA LYS A 248 -16.06 -24.87 5.67
C LYS A 248 -16.06 -23.42 6.15
N LEU A 249 -14.98 -22.99 6.80
CA LEU A 249 -14.81 -21.62 7.29
C LEU A 249 -14.11 -20.70 6.28
N GLY A 250 -13.77 -21.19 5.08
CA GLY A 250 -13.34 -20.32 3.99
C GLY A 250 -12.79 -21.04 2.77
N VAL A 251 -12.56 -20.27 1.70
CA VAL A 251 -12.29 -20.84 0.39
C VAL A 251 -10.85 -21.37 0.29
N SER A 252 -10.71 -22.66 -0.01
CA SER A 252 -9.41 -23.31 -0.21
C SER A 252 -8.78 -22.91 -1.55
N VAL A 253 -7.90 -21.91 -1.52
CA VAL A 253 -7.11 -21.43 -2.67
C VAL A 253 -5.63 -21.25 -2.30
N THR A 254 -4.79 -21.17 -3.31
CA THR A 254 -3.40 -20.73 -3.23
C THR A 254 -3.28 -19.29 -3.73
N TYR A 255 -2.19 -18.61 -3.40
CA TYR A 255 -1.94 -17.26 -3.93
C TYR A 255 -1.99 -17.20 -5.46
N SER A 256 -1.41 -18.19 -6.16
CA SER A 256 -1.45 -18.26 -7.63
C SER A 256 -2.86 -18.38 -8.21
N GLU A 257 -3.85 -18.76 -7.41
CA GLU A 257 -5.25 -18.87 -7.81
C GLU A 257 -6.04 -17.59 -7.57
N ILE A 258 -5.44 -16.56 -6.96
CA ILE A 258 -6.08 -15.26 -6.68
C ILE A 258 -5.24 -14.04 -7.09
N ASN A 259 -4.02 -14.25 -7.60
CA ASN A 259 -3.03 -13.20 -7.82
C ASN A 259 -3.39 -12.12 -8.86
N ASN A 260 -4.41 -12.32 -9.70
CA ASN A 260 -4.86 -11.36 -10.71
C ASN A 260 -6.03 -10.49 -10.23
N THR A 261 -6.64 -10.77 -9.08
CA THR A 261 -7.76 -9.98 -8.55
C THR A 261 -7.33 -8.57 -8.18
N ALA A 262 -8.20 -7.58 -8.28
CA ALA A 262 -7.95 -6.23 -7.77
C ALA A 262 -8.04 -6.18 -6.24
N MET A 263 -8.91 -7.01 -5.66
CA MET A 263 -9.23 -6.98 -4.24
C MET A 263 -9.74 -8.32 -3.75
N LEU A 264 -9.31 -8.68 -2.54
CA LEU A 264 -9.78 -9.81 -1.78
C LEU A 264 -10.62 -9.31 -0.60
N ILE A 265 -11.87 -9.78 -0.52
CA ILE A 265 -12.81 -9.41 0.53
C ILE A 265 -13.20 -10.65 1.31
N GLU A 266 -12.97 -10.59 2.62
CA GLU A 266 -13.39 -11.63 3.57
C GLU A 266 -14.70 -11.22 4.22
N VAL A 267 -15.76 -11.99 3.98
CA VAL A 267 -17.10 -11.71 4.48
C VAL A 267 -17.35 -12.52 5.75
N ALA A 268 -17.51 -11.83 6.87
CA ALA A 268 -17.89 -12.41 8.15
C ALA A 268 -19.39 -12.20 8.39
N ARG A 269 -20.18 -13.27 8.21
CA ARG A 269 -21.62 -13.30 8.51
C ARG A 269 -21.88 -13.92 9.88
N GLU A 270 -22.74 -13.31 10.67
CA GLU A 270 -23.22 -13.81 11.96
C GLU A 270 -24.03 -15.10 11.78
N LYS A 271 -23.64 -16.15 12.51
CA LYS A 271 -24.43 -17.38 12.64
C LYS A 271 -24.78 -17.60 14.11
N GLY A 272 -25.99 -17.18 14.49
CA GLY A 272 -26.42 -17.20 15.89
C GLY A 272 -25.60 -16.20 16.71
N ASN A 273 -24.84 -16.67 17.70
CA ASN A 273 -23.94 -15.82 18.51
C ASN A 273 -22.47 -15.90 18.04
N TYR A 274 -22.20 -16.46 16.86
CA TYR A 274 -20.84 -16.70 16.36
C TYR A 274 -20.57 -15.88 15.09
N VAL A 275 -19.53 -15.03 15.16
CA VAL A 275 -18.92 -14.36 14.01
C VAL A 275 -17.65 -15.14 13.63
N PRO A 276 -17.46 -15.56 12.37
CA PRO A 276 -16.25 -16.24 11.95
C PRO A 276 -15.00 -15.39 12.12
N ASP A 277 -13.92 -15.99 12.65
CA ASP A 277 -12.60 -15.35 12.72
C ASP A 277 -11.98 -15.19 11.32
N LEU A 278 -11.86 -13.94 10.89
CA LEU A 278 -11.20 -13.57 9.63
C LEU A 278 -9.69 -13.74 9.71
N SER A 279 -9.06 -14.02 8.57
CA SER A 279 -7.61 -14.14 8.50
C SER A 279 -6.92 -12.78 8.45
N PHE A 280 -7.68 -11.70 8.17
CA PHE A 280 -7.12 -10.37 7.90
C PHE A 280 -6.14 -10.38 6.72
N GLY A 281 -6.30 -11.34 5.81
CA GLY A 281 -5.40 -11.58 4.70
C GLY A 281 -4.01 -12.04 5.13
N THR A 282 -3.76 -12.32 6.41
CA THR A 282 -2.42 -12.66 6.94
C THR A 282 -1.76 -13.85 6.24
N HIS A 283 -2.56 -14.82 5.79
CA HIS A 283 -2.08 -15.96 5.01
C HIS A 283 -1.41 -15.56 3.68
N PHE A 284 -1.79 -14.40 3.12
CA PHE A 284 -1.27 -13.88 1.86
C PHE A 284 -0.80 -12.42 1.97
N PHE A 285 -0.72 -11.85 3.18
CA PHE A 285 -0.71 -10.38 3.36
C PHE A 285 0.42 -9.72 2.59
N GLN A 286 1.58 -10.35 2.63
CA GLN A 286 2.75 -9.98 1.88
C GLN A 286 2.55 -10.07 0.36
N ASP A 287 1.95 -11.16 -0.11
CA ASP A 287 1.66 -11.37 -1.52
C ASP A 287 0.64 -10.37 -2.04
N LEU A 288 -0.39 -10.06 -1.24
CA LEU A 288 -1.39 -9.04 -1.55
C LEU A 288 -0.75 -7.65 -1.63
N VAL A 289 0.08 -7.28 -0.66
CA VAL A 289 0.77 -5.99 -0.63
C VAL A 289 1.69 -5.82 -1.83
N GLU A 290 2.52 -6.82 -2.16
CA GLU A 290 3.44 -6.74 -3.31
C GLU A 290 2.73 -6.74 -4.66
N ALA A 291 1.65 -7.52 -4.78
CA ALA A 291 0.85 -7.58 -6.00
C ALA A 291 -0.09 -6.39 -6.17
N ASN A 292 -0.13 -5.48 -5.18
CA ASN A 292 -1.08 -4.37 -5.09
C ASN A 292 -2.54 -4.86 -5.16
N ILE A 293 -2.81 -6.01 -4.55
CA ILE A 293 -4.15 -6.55 -4.33
C ILE A 293 -4.67 -5.96 -3.03
N ARG A 294 -5.83 -5.30 -3.09
CA ARG A 294 -6.44 -4.72 -1.89
C ARG A 294 -7.07 -5.80 -1.02
N TYR A 295 -7.13 -5.52 0.27
CA TYR A 295 -7.72 -6.41 1.24
C TYR A 295 -8.74 -5.65 2.09
N LEU A 296 -9.91 -6.25 2.30
CA LEU A 296 -10.95 -5.70 3.19
C LEU A 296 -11.68 -6.82 3.92
N PRO A 297 -11.69 -6.82 5.25
CA PRO A 297 -12.68 -7.58 6.01
C PRO A 297 -14.03 -6.84 5.96
N LEU A 298 -15.10 -7.58 5.72
CA LEU A 298 -16.45 -7.04 5.61
C LEU A 298 -17.36 -7.76 6.61
N TYR A 299 -18.15 -6.98 7.34
CA TYR A 299 -19.07 -7.46 8.37
C TYR A 299 -20.50 -6.99 8.02
N PRO A 300 -21.21 -7.71 7.15
CA PRO A 300 -22.49 -7.25 6.59
C PRO A 300 -23.62 -7.07 7.61
N ASP A 301 -23.56 -7.82 8.73
CA ASP A 301 -24.66 -7.85 9.72
C ASP A 301 -24.53 -6.77 10.79
N GLU A 302 -23.46 -5.98 10.74
CA GLU A 302 -23.24 -4.85 11.63
C GLU A 302 -24.21 -3.70 11.33
N LYS A 303 -24.54 -2.96 12.39
CA LYS A 303 -25.50 -1.86 12.28
C LYS A 303 -24.95 -0.76 11.37
N ASP A 304 -25.81 -0.21 10.52
CA ASP A 304 -25.50 0.89 9.59
C ASP A 304 -24.54 0.50 8.43
N ILE A 305 -24.18 -0.78 8.29
CA ILE A 305 -23.52 -1.31 7.11
C ILE A 305 -24.54 -1.59 6.00
N ILE A 306 -24.26 -1.09 4.80
CA ILE A 306 -24.99 -1.45 3.59
C ILE A 306 -24.28 -2.64 2.96
N PHE A 307 -25.03 -3.70 2.66
CA PHE A 307 -24.56 -4.84 1.89
C PHE A 307 -25.67 -5.27 0.92
N ASN A 308 -25.48 -5.02 -0.36
CA ASN A 308 -26.49 -5.26 -1.39
C ASN A 308 -26.50 -6.75 -1.80
N GLU A 309 -26.96 -7.59 -0.88
CA GLU A 309 -27.05 -9.04 -1.06
C GLU A 309 -27.98 -9.43 -2.20
N GLU A 310 -29.05 -8.65 -2.41
CA GLU A 310 -29.95 -8.86 -3.55
C GLU A 310 -29.23 -8.73 -4.89
N PHE A 311 -28.41 -7.69 -5.05
CA PHE A 311 -27.58 -7.55 -6.25
C PHE A 311 -26.60 -8.73 -6.38
N LEU A 312 -25.94 -9.14 -5.29
CA LEU A 312 -24.94 -10.20 -5.31
C LEU A 312 -25.52 -11.60 -5.63
N THR A 313 -26.77 -11.85 -5.27
CA THR A 313 -27.40 -13.18 -5.40
C THR A 313 -28.37 -13.28 -6.58
N LYS A 314 -29.04 -12.18 -6.96
CA LYS A 314 -30.06 -12.18 -8.03
C LYS A 314 -29.57 -11.64 -9.38
N SER A 315 -28.36 -11.05 -9.46
CA SER A 315 -27.81 -10.62 -10.75
C SER A 315 -27.56 -11.80 -11.70
N PRO A 316 -27.57 -11.58 -13.03
CA PRO A 316 -27.21 -12.61 -14.00
C PRO A 316 -25.83 -13.20 -13.70
N ASN A 317 -25.76 -14.53 -13.58
CA ASN A 317 -24.51 -15.22 -13.30
C ASN A 317 -23.78 -15.53 -14.60
N ALA A 318 -22.76 -14.74 -14.93
CA ALA A 318 -21.92 -14.88 -16.13
C ALA A 318 -21.15 -16.21 -16.17
N MET A 319 -21.11 -16.97 -15.07
CA MET A 319 -20.48 -18.29 -15.02
C MET A 319 -21.04 -19.25 -16.08
N TYR A 320 -22.35 -19.18 -16.38
CA TYR A 320 -22.96 -20.05 -17.38
C TYR A 320 -22.33 -19.89 -18.78
N GLU A 321 -21.79 -18.71 -19.08
CA GLU A 321 -21.15 -18.40 -20.35
C GLU A 321 -19.64 -18.63 -20.28
N ILE A 322 -18.99 -18.19 -19.20
CA ILE A 322 -17.53 -18.22 -19.05
C ILE A 322 -17.03 -19.64 -18.71
N LEU A 323 -17.72 -20.34 -17.83
CA LEU A 323 -17.32 -21.65 -17.29
C LEU A 323 -18.53 -22.59 -17.14
N PRO A 324 -19.20 -22.99 -18.23
CA PRO A 324 -20.42 -23.80 -18.19
C PRO A 324 -20.26 -25.15 -17.46
N ALA A 325 -19.05 -25.72 -17.45
CA ALA A 325 -18.76 -26.95 -16.71
C ALA A 325 -18.97 -26.83 -15.18
N TYR A 326 -18.89 -25.61 -14.64
CA TYR A 326 -19.08 -25.32 -13.22
C TYR A 326 -20.48 -24.84 -12.87
N SER A 327 -21.44 -24.86 -13.81
CA SER A 327 -22.82 -24.40 -13.61
C SER A 327 -23.55 -25.04 -12.41
N HIS A 328 -23.10 -26.22 -11.98
CA HIS A 328 -23.65 -26.89 -10.78
C HIS A 328 -23.33 -26.17 -9.46
N LEU A 329 -22.36 -25.25 -9.46
CA LEU A 329 -21.98 -24.41 -8.31
C LEU A 329 -22.65 -23.03 -8.34
N SER A 330 -23.57 -22.76 -9.27
CA SER A 330 -24.16 -21.43 -9.48
C SER A 330 -25.04 -20.92 -8.33
N ASN A 331 -25.43 -21.81 -7.42
CA ASN A 331 -26.10 -21.50 -6.16
C ASN A 331 -25.13 -21.07 -5.04
N VAL A 332 -23.82 -21.23 -5.25
CA VAL A 332 -22.78 -20.93 -4.27
C VAL A 332 -21.87 -19.80 -4.78
N VAL A 333 -21.52 -19.82 -6.06
CA VAL A 333 -20.62 -18.85 -6.67
C VAL A 333 -21.38 -18.03 -7.72
N HIS A 334 -21.38 -16.72 -7.54
CA HIS A 334 -21.98 -15.75 -8.43
C HIS A 334 -20.86 -14.96 -9.13
N VAL A 335 -20.76 -15.10 -10.46
CA VAL A 335 -19.86 -14.30 -11.28
C VAL A 335 -20.69 -13.21 -11.93
N ILE A 336 -20.56 -11.99 -11.44
CA ILE A 336 -21.40 -10.87 -11.84
C ILE A 336 -20.60 -9.99 -12.78
N ASP A 337 -21.07 -9.87 -14.02
CA ASP A 337 -20.65 -8.80 -14.92
C ASP A 337 -21.38 -7.51 -14.50
N VAL A 338 -20.63 -6.58 -13.91
CA VAL A 338 -21.19 -5.35 -13.34
C VAL A 338 -21.83 -4.50 -14.44
N GLU A 339 -21.19 -4.39 -15.60
CA GLU A 339 -21.68 -3.55 -16.69
C GLU A 339 -23.03 -4.07 -17.18
N HIS A 340 -23.13 -5.38 -17.42
CA HIS A 340 -24.38 -6.01 -17.83
C HIS A 340 -25.46 -5.93 -16.75
N ALA A 341 -25.12 -6.21 -15.48
CA ALA A 341 -26.08 -6.22 -14.37
C ALA A 341 -26.62 -4.82 -14.01
N THR A 342 -25.90 -3.75 -14.38
CA THR A 342 -26.24 -2.37 -14.01
C THR A 342 -26.63 -1.47 -15.19
N ASN A 343 -26.84 -2.05 -16.38
CA ASN A 343 -27.12 -1.32 -17.62
C ASN A 343 -26.03 -0.29 -17.98
N GLY A 344 -24.77 -0.69 -17.87
CA GLY A 344 -23.62 0.10 -18.32
C GLY A 344 -22.91 0.87 -17.23
N MET A 345 -23.12 0.62 -15.93
CA MET A 345 -22.29 1.22 -14.88
C MET A 345 -21.05 0.37 -14.59
N GLN A 346 -20.08 0.96 -13.91
CA GLN A 346 -18.84 0.32 -13.45
C GLN A 346 -18.76 0.40 -11.93
N LEU A 347 -18.08 -0.58 -11.32
CA LEU A 347 -17.86 -0.58 -9.88
C LEU A 347 -16.54 0.12 -9.54
N SER A 348 -16.60 1.06 -8.61
CA SER A 348 -15.45 1.73 -8.01
C SER A 348 -15.46 1.52 -6.49
N ILE A 349 -14.30 1.26 -5.89
CA ILE A 349 -14.17 1.00 -4.45
C ILE A 349 -13.25 2.06 -3.87
N LEU A 350 -13.76 2.82 -2.91
CA LEU A 350 -13.07 3.87 -2.18
C LEU A 350 -12.79 3.40 -0.78
N MET A 351 -11.54 3.46 -0.35
CA MET A 351 -11.12 3.00 0.97
C MET A 351 -10.26 4.07 1.65
N ASN A 352 -10.66 4.45 2.86
CA ASN A 352 -10.02 5.48 3.66
C ASN A 352 -9.77 4.92 5.07
N ALA A 353 -8.50 4.64 5.37
CA ALA A 353 -8.06 4.13 6.66
C ALA A 353 -8.05 5.20 7.75
N ASP A 354 -8.00 6.50 7.40
CA ASP A 354 -8.02 7.58 8.39
C ASP A 354 -9.44 7.79 8.94
N GLU A 355 -10.47 7.56 8.11
CA GLU A 355 -11.88 7.55 8.51
C GLU A 355 -12.38 6.15 8.93
N ASP A 356 -11.54 5.11 8.77
CA ASP A 356 -11.88 3.69 8.85
C ASP A 356 -13.10 3.29 8.01
N LYS A 357 -13.25 3.89 6.82
CA LYS A 357 -14.43 3.70 5.96
C LYS A 357 -14.07 3.21 4.57
N ALA A 358 -14.86 2.27 4.06
CA ALA A 358 -14.84 1.88 2.65
C ALA A 358 -16.24 1.92 2.05
N VAL A 359 -16.34 2.30 0.77
CA VAL A 359 -17.60 2.25 0.01
C VAL A 359 -17.34 1.74 -1.39
N ALA A 360 -18.14 0.76 -1.82
CA ALA A 360 -18.18 0.27 -3.19
C ALA A 360 -19.40 0.86 -3.91
N LEU A 361 -19.13 1.54 -5.03
CA LEU A 361 -20.04 2.46 -5.72
C LEU A 361 -20.22 2.07 -7.17
N PHE A 362 -21.46 2.03 -7.64
CA PHE A 362 -21.76 2.03 -9.06
C PHE A 362 -21.63 3.43 -9.64
N THR A 363 -20.79 3.55 -10.66
CA THR A 363 -20.36 4.81 -11.28
C THR A 363 -20.55 4.76 -12.80
N PRO A 364 -20.85 5.88 -13.48
CA PRO A 364 -20.89 5.90 -14.94
C PRO A 364 -19.53 5.51 -15.56
N PRO A 365 -19.50 4.91 -16.76
CA PRO A 365 -18.26 4.56 -17.45
C PRO A 365 -17.32 5.74 -17.60
N GLY A 366 -16.02 5.50 -17.44
CA GLY A 366 -14.99 6.54 -17.57
C GLY A 366 -14.88 7.48 -16.37
N THR A 367 -15.69 7.28 -15.32
CA THR A 367 -15.50 7.96 -14.04
C THR A 367 -14.22 7.42 -13.38
N ILE A 368 -13.16 8.22 -13.37
CA ILE A 368 -11.94 7.92 -12.62
C ILE A 368 -12.01 8.70 -11.32
N ILE A 369 -12.23 8.01 -10.20
CA ILE A 369 -12.12 8.63 -8.89
C ILE A 369 -10.63 8.69 -8.56
N ALA A 370 -10.10 9.90 -8.47
CA ALA A 370 -8.72 10.12 -8.05
C ALA A 370 -8.65 10.21 -6.52
N GLY A 371 -7.60 9.64 -5.94
CA GLY A 371 -7.26 9.90 -4.55
C GLY A 371 -6.67 11.28 -4.42
N ASP A 372 -6.81 11.89 -3.26
CA ASP A 372 -6.12 13.14 -2.99
C ASP A 372 -4.63 12.97 -3.23
N LYS A 373 -4.06 13.89 -4.01
CA LYS A 373 -2.63 14.15 -3.98
C LYS A 373 -2.29 14.88 -2.67
N GLU A 374 -2.44 14.20 -1.53
CA GLU A 374 -1.95 14.73 -0.27
C GLU A 374 -0.72 13.95 0.17
N TYR A 375 0.44 14.55 -0.11
CA TYR A 375 1.64 14.35 0.68
C TYR A 375 1.27 14.61 2.14
N LYS A 376 1.16 13.57 2.97
CA LYS A 376 1.07 13.74 4.43
C LYS A 376 2.35 14.43 4.89
N TRP A 377 2.23 15.70 5.28
CA TRP A 377 3.26 16.42 6.01
C TRP A 377 3.31 15.84 7.43
N GLN A 378 4.36 15.07 7.75
CA GLN A 378 4.75 14.92 9.14
C GLN A 378 5.24 16.29 9.61
N VAL A 379 4.52 16.86 10.58
CA VAL A 379 4.89 18.11 11.23
C VAL A 379 6.04 17.80 12.21
N GLU A 380 7.27 18.03 11.77
CA GLU A 380 8.38 18.35 12.67
C GLU A 380 9.06 19.64 12.18
N ALA A 381 8.95 20.68 13.00
CA ALA A 381 9.43 22.02 12.73
C ALA A 381 10.96 22.07 12.66
N SER A 382 11.49 22.19 11.45
CA SER A 382 12.85 22.69 11.21
C SER A 382 12.79 23.85 10.23
N GLY A 383 13.67 24.84 10.38
CA GLY A 383 13.74 26.02 9.49
C GLY A 383 13.91 25.66 8.01
N ALA A 384 14.52 24.50 7.71
CA ALA A 384 14.70 24.00 6.34
C ALA A 384 13.38 23.57 5.67
N ASP A 385 12.32 23.27 6.44
CA ASP A 385 11.01 22.95 5.89
C ASP A 385 10.28 24.21 5.40
N HIS A 386 10.42 25.33 6.12
CA HIS A 386 9.74 26.60 5.82
C HIS A 386 10.11 27.20 4.47
N ALA A 387 11.40 27.18 4.10
CA ALA A 387 11.83 27.64 2.79
C ALA A 387 11.43 26.66 1.68
N ARG A 388 11.47 25.35 1.95
CA ARG A 388 11.19 24.32 0.95
C ARG A 388 9.74 24.33 0.48
N TRP A 389 8.79 24.46 1.40
CA TRP A 389 7.38 24.49 1.00
C TRP A 389 7.05 25.80 0.26
N ARG A 390 7.57 26.95 0.71
CA ARG A 390 7.43 28.25 0.03
C ARG A 390 8.00 28.22 -1.39
N LEU A 391 9.20 27.68 -1.58
CA LEU A 391 9.82 27.50 -2.89
C LEU A 391 8.92 26.66 -3.83
N ARG A 392 8.37 25.55 -3.34
CA ARG A 392 7.46 24.70 -4.14
C ARG A 392 6.20 25.44 -4.57
N PHE A 393 5.65 26.31 -3.73
CA PHE A 393 4.49 27.10 -4.10
C PHE A 393 4.83 28.23 -5.06
N ALA A 394 6.00 28.86 -4.93
CA ALA A 394 6.50 29.80 -5.93
C ALA A 394 6.64 29.11 -7.31
N GLU A 395 7.20 27.90 -7.38
CA GLU A 395 7.27 27.09 -8.60
C GLU A 395 5.88 26.70 -9.13
N LYS A 396 4.93 26.41 -8.23
CA LYS A 396 3.54 26.10 -8.60
C LYS A 396 2.82 27.32 -9.19
N ILE A 397 3.01 28.50 -8.61
CA ILE A 397 2.50 29.76 -9.15
C ILE A 397 3.09 29.96 -10.55
N ALA A 398 4.41 29.84 -10.73
CA ALA A 398 5.06 29.98 -12.03
C ALA A 398 4.49 29.03 -13.10
N ASN A 399 4.22 27.77 -12.72
CA ASN A 399 3.69 26.75 -13.63
C ASN A 399 2.18 26.89 -13.92
N GLN A 400 1.43 27.61 -13.08
CA GLN A 400 0.01 27.89 -13.33
C GLN A 400 -0.24 29.27 -13.94
N LEU A 401 0.77 30.13 -13.91
CA LEU A 401 0.74 31.45 -14.52
C LEU A 401 0.75 31.29 -16.05
N ASP A 402 -0.29 31.80 -16.70
CA ASP A 402 -0.35 31.95 -18.16
C ASP A 402 0.34 33.27 -18.56
N PRO A 403 1.56 33.21 -19.13
CA PRO A 403 2.34 34.42 -19.40
C PRO A 403 1.67 35.33 -20.44
N GLY A 404 0.96 34.73 -21.41
CA GLY A 404 0.26 35.45 -22.47
C GLY A 404 -0.98 36.16 -21.95
N ARG A 405 -1.78 35.48 -21.10
CA ARG A 405 -2.95 36.08 -20.46
C ARG A 405 -2.57 37.26 -19.58
N TYR A 406 -1.55 37.10 -18.75
CA TYR A 406 -1.18 38.07 -17.72
C TYR A 406 -0.11 39.07 -18.14
N GLY A 407 0.44 38.99 -19.36
CA GLY A 407 1.48 39.91 -19.84
C GLY A 407 2.79 39.79 -19.07
N VAL A 408 3.14 38.58 -18.62
CA VAL A 408 4.36 38.31 -17.86
C VAL A 408 5.43 37.75 -18.80
N LYS A 409 6.64 38.32 -18.76
CA LYS A 409 7.78 37.86 -19.54
C LYS A 409 8.67 36.89 -18.77
N ALA A 410 8.89 37.18 -17.50
CA ALA A 410 9.64 36.31 -16.59
C ALA A 410 9.17 36.53 -15.15
N LEU A 411 9.42 35.51 -14.33
CA LEU A 411 9.14 35.52 -12.90
C LEU A 411 10.40 35.09 -12.15
N TYR A 412 10.79 35.83 -11.14
CA TYR A 412 11.93 35.53 -10.28
C TYR A 412 11.50 35.41 -8.83
N LEU A 413 12.17 34.52 -8.10
CA LEU A 413 12.06 34.36 -6.66
C LEU A 413 13.26 35.00 -5.98
N LEU A 414 13.00 35.74 -4.90
CA LEU A 414 14.00 36.47 -4.12
C LEU A 414 13.97 36.03 -2.64
N GLY A 415 14.85 36.66 -1.85
CA GLY A 415 14.75 36.74 -0.40
C GLY A 415 14.95 35.42 0.36
N SER A 416 14.38 35.33 1.55
CA SER A 416 14.64 34.23 2.49
C SER A 416 14.20 32.86 1.96
N THR A 417 13.22 32.82 1.05
CA THR A 417 12.78 31.58 0.38
C THR A 417 13.81 31.13 -0.66
N HIS A 418 14.41 32.05 -1.40
CA HIS A 418 15.53 31.75 -2.31
C HIS A 418 16.76 31.24 -1.53
N ASP A 419 17.14 31.93 -0.47
CA ASP A 419 18.35 31.66 0.30
C ASP A 419 18.23 30.46 1.25
N SER A 420 17.08 29.79 1.27
CA SER A 420 16.78 28.65 2.16
C SER A 420 16.83 29.00 3.66
N THR A 421 16.57 30.27 4.01
CA THR A 421 16.61 30.81 5.38
C THR A 421 15.24 31.21 5.93
N ALA A 422 14.16 30.99 5.17
CA ALA A 422 12.79 31.36 5.56
C ALA A 422 12.35 30.73 6.88
N GLN A 423 11.64 31.51 7.69
CA GLN A 423 11.08 31.15 8.99
C GLN A 423 9.54 31.13 8.94
N ALA A 424 8.89 30.89 10.08
CA ALA A 424 7.43 30.83 10.17
C ALA A 424 6.74 32.14 9.73
N GLY A 425 7.36 33.29 10.00
CA GLY A 425 6.86 34.61 9.62
C GLY A 425 7.35 35.13 8.27
N SER A 426 8.15 34.35 7.52
CA SER A 426 8.67 34.80 6.23
C SER A 426 7.61 34.78 5.13
N ASP A 427 7.70 35.73 4.23
CA ASP A 427 6.97 35.85 2.98
C ASP A 427 7.67 35.13 1.82
N ILE A 428 7.07 35.23 0.64
CA ILE A 428 7.60 34.77 -0.64
C ILE A 428 7.72 36.00 -1.55
N ASP A 429 8.95 36.45 -1.74
CA ASP A 429 9.27 37.58 -2.60
C ASP A 429 9.29 37.17 -4.08
N LEU A 430 8.36 37.72 -4.86
CA LEU A 430 8.26 37.49 -6.30
C LEU A 430 8.54 38.77 -7.08
N LEU A 431 9.44 38.68 -8.05
CA LEU A 431 9.72 39.75 -9.00
C LEU A 431 9.18 39.37 -10.38
N VAL A 432 8.31 40.19 -10.93
CA VAL A 432 7.62 39.96 -12.20
C VAL A 432 8.14 40.95 -13.24
N LEU A 433 8.76 40.43 -14.31
CA LEU A 433 8.98 41.23 -15.52
C LEU A 433 7.67 41.27 -16.32
N PHE A 434 7.08 42.45 -16.39
CA PHE A 434 5.75 42.69 -16.94
C PHE A 434 5.83 43.48 -18.26
N GLU A 435 5.15 43.00 -19.29
CA GLU A 435 5.05 43.62 -20.62
C GLU A 435 3.59 43.54 -21.15
N GLY A 436 2.62 43.74 -20.25
CA GLY A 436 1.19 43.71 -20.56
C GLY A 436 0.53 45.09 -20.57
N ASN A 437 -0.77 45.11 -20.81
CA ASN A 437 -1.61 46.32 -20.66
C ASN A 437 -2.19 46.45 -19.23
N GLU A 438 -2.80 47.59 -18.92
CA GLU A 438 -3.39 47.86 -17.60
C GLU A 438 -4.52 46.89 -17.18
N GLN A 439 -5.20 46.23 -18.13
CA GLN A 439 -6.16 45.18 -17.79
C GLN A 439 -5.43 43.91 -17.33
N GLN A 440 -4.41 43.48 -18.07
CA GLN A 440 -3.60 42.31 -17.73
C GLN A 440 -2.88 42.49 -16.40
N LYS A 441 -2.40 43.72 -16.12
CA LYS A 441 -1.78 44.07 -14.83
C LYS A 441 -2.75 43.86 -13.66
N ARG A 442 -3.98 44.36 -13.79
CA ARG A 442 -5.02 44.21 -12.77
C ARG A 442 -5.41 42.75 -12.57
N ASP A 443 -5.59 42.00 -13.66
CA ASP A 443 -5.95 40.59 -13.60
C ASP A 443 -4.85 39.74 -12.95
N LEU A 444 -3.58 40.06 -13.22
CA LEU A 444 -2.43 39.41 -12.60
C LEU A 444 -2.37 39.67 -11.09
N LEU A 445 -2.51 40.93 -10.67
CA LEU A 445 -2.47 41.30 -9.25
C LEU A 445 -3.61 40.64 -8.47
N ASN A 446 -4.83 40.63 -9.01
CA ASN A 446 -5.97 39.94 -8.38
C ASN A 446 -5.73 38.43 -8.26
N TRP A 447 -5.10 37.82 -9.27
CA TRP A 447 -4.80 36.39 -9.25
C TRP A 447 -3.72 36.07 -8.20
N LEU A 448 -2.66 36.88 -8.11
CA LEU A 448 -1.61 36.73 -7.10
C LEU A 448 -2.11 37.05 -5.68
N GLU A 449 -3.02 37.99 -5.50
CA GLU A 449 -3.67 38.28 -4.22
C GLU A 449 -4.45 37.06 -3.70
N GLY A 450 -5.19 36.38 -4.57
CA GLY A 450 -5.85 35.11 -4.24
C GLY A 450 -4.86 34.04 -3.76
N TRP A 451 -3.73 33.90 -4.46
CA TRP A 451 -2.65 33.01 -4.00
C TRP A 451 -2.09 33.42 -2.65
N SER A 452 -1.86 34.72 -2.44
CA SER A 452 -1.30 35.27 -1.20
C SER A 452 -2.15 34.91 0.02
N HIS A 453 -3.48 35.04 -0.08
CA HIS A 453 -4.39 34.67 1.00
C HIS A 453 -4.46 33.16 1.24
N CYS A 454 -4.51 32.35 0.18
CA CYS A 454 -4.49 30.89 0.34
C CYS A 454 -3.19 30.40 0.99
N LEU A 455 -2.06 30.98 0.63
CA LEU A 455 -0.76 30.62 1.20
C LEU A 455 -0.63 31.06 2.67
N ASP A 456 -1.25 32.18 3.04
CA ASP A 456 -1.30 32.64 4.44
C ASP A 456 -2.10 31.66 5.32
N GLU A 457 -3.24 31.15 4.85
CA GLU A 457 -3.99 30.11 5.57
C GLU A 457 -3.18 28.81 5.71
N ILE A 458 -2.46 28.42 4.66
CA ILE A 458 -1.55 27.26 4.72
C ILE A 458 -0.42 27.52 5.73
N ASN A 459 0.15 28.72 5.76
CA ASN A 459 1.18 29.08 6.74
C ASN A 459 0.64 29.02 8.17
N TYR A 460 -0.58 29.51 8.40
CA TYR A 460 -1.24 29.43 9.70
C TYR A 460 -1.48 27.98 10.13
N ILE A 461 -1.98 27.12 9.24
CA ILE A 461 -2.18 25.68 9.55
C ILE A 461 -0.84 25.02 9.91
N ARG A 462 0.25 25.39 9.23
CA ARG A 462 1.57 24.77 9.44
C ARG A 462 2.33 25.31 10.64
N THR A 463 2.14 26.58 10.99
CA THR A 463 3.03 27.30 11.92
C THR A 463 2.30 27.98 13.07
N GLY A 464 0.97 28.12 12.99
CA GLY A 464 0.16 28.94 13.88
C GLY A 464 0.29 30.45 13.63
N PHE A 465 1.08 30.90 12.66
CA PHE A 465 1.30 32.32 12.37
C PHE A 465 0.54 32.78 11.13
N LYS A 466 -0.10 33.95 11.23
CA LYS A 466 -0.85 34.59 10.14
C LYS A 466 -0.22 35.93 9.81
N ALA A 467 0.18 36.11 8.56
CA ALA A 467 0.89 37.27 8.06
C ALA A 467 -0.02 38.29 7.35
N GLY A 468 -1.28 37.94 7.03
CA GLY A 468 -2.22 38.80 6.30
C GLY A 468 -2.08 38.74 4.78
N GLY A 469 -1.31 37.78 4.29
CA GLY A 469 -0.82 37.63 2.93
C GLY A 469 0.61 37.11 2.98
N LEU A 470 0.96 36.17 2.10
CA LEU A 470 2.29 35.53 2.12
C LEU A 470 3.13 35.80 0.86
N LEU A 471 2.56 36.45 -0.15
CA LEU A 471 3.32 36.90 -1.31
C LEU A 471 3.63 38.40 -1.19
N ASP A 472 4.89 38.77 -1.36
CA ASP A 472 5.30 40.13 -1.70
C ASP A 472 5.65 40.15 -3.20
N VAL A 473 5.04 41.07 -3.96
CA VAL A 473 5.12 41.07 -5.43
C VAL A 473 5.63 42.42 -5.94
N HIS A 474 6.76 42.38 -6.64
CA HIS A 474 7.35 43.54 -7.30
C HIS A 474 7.18 43.43 -8.82
N LEU A 475 6.53 44.42 -9.43
CA LEU A 475 6.34 44.51 -10.88
C LEU A 475 7.40 45.43 -11.50
N VAL A 476 8.05 44.96 -12.55
CA VAL A 476 9.04 45.73 -13.33
C VAL A 476 8.64 45.74 -14.79
N ASP A 477 8.68 46.92 -15.42
CA ASP A 477 8.44 47.03 -16.85
C ASP A 477 9.58 46.35 -17.61
N ALA A 478 9.25 45.32 -18.40
CA ALA A 478 10.23 44.57 -19.17
C ALA A 478 10.97 45.44 -20.20
N ARG A 479 10.39 46.58 -20.61
CA ARG A 479 11.02 47.54 -21.54
C ARG A 479 12.19 48.30 -20.90
N ASP A 480 12.19 48.37 -19.57
CA ASP A 480 13.19 49.10 -18.79
C ASP A 480 14.34 48.21 -18.31
N VAL A 481 14.39 46.94 -18.77
CA VAL A 481 15.39 45.94 -18.40
C VAL A 481 16.04 45.37 -19.66
N THR A 482 17.32 45.66 -19.86
CA THR A 482 18.08 45.21 -21.05
C THR A 482 19.00 44.03 -20.74
N SER A 483 19.28 43.79 -19.46
CA SER A 483 20.14 42.70 -18.98
C SER A 483 19.69 42.21 -17.59
N LYS A 484 20.17 41.04 -17.15
CA LYS A 484 19.96 40.59 -15.76
C LYS A 484 20.66 41.52 -14.78
N GLU A 485 21.77 42.16 -15.16
CA GLU A 485 22.45 43.17 -14.33
C GLU A 485 21.57 44.40 -14.03
N ASP A 486 20.71 44.82 -14.96
CA ASP A 486 19.79 45.95 -14.74
C ASP A 486 18.80 45.67 -13.61
N ILE A 487 18.36 44.41 -13.45
CA ILE A 487 17.44 43.98 -12.39
C ILE A 487 18.08 44.18 -11.01
N PHE A 488 19.34 43.75 -10.85
CA PHE A 488 20.06 43.89 -9.58
C PHE A 488 20.31 45.36 -9.22
N SER A 489 20.64 46.20 -10.21
CA SER A 489 20.93 47.62 -10.00
C SER A 489 19.72 48.45 -9.57
N LYS A 490 18.51 48.08 -10.01
CA LYS A 490 17.27 48.83 -9.74
C LYS A 490 16.63 48.48 -8.39
N PHE A 491 17.02 47.37 -7.77
CA PHE A 491 16.42 46.86 -6.53
C PHE A 491 17.40 46.80 -5.35
N ASP A 492 18.58 47.45 -5.46
CA ASP A 492 19.60 47.47 -4.39
C ASP A 492 19.94 46.04 -3.88
N LEU A 493 19.90 45.05 -4.80
CA LEU A 493 20.21 43.66 -4.49
C LEU A 493 21.74 43.54 -4.45
N ILE A 494 22.28 43.52 -3.23
CA ILE A 494 23.71 43.67 -2.94
C ILE A 494 24.58 42.50 -3.49
N ASP A 495 23.98 41.38 -3.91
CA ASP A 495 24.74 40.22 -4.37
C ASP A 495 24.17 39.53 -5.63
N LYS A 496 25.08 39.09 -6.52
CA LYS A 496 24.74 38.48 -7.84
C LYS A 496 24.08 37.10 -7.74
N SER A 497 23.98 36.55 -6.52
CA SER A 497 23.40 35.24 -6.22
C SER A 497 21.93 35.28 -5.85
N GLY A 498 21.31 36.45 -5.64
CA GLY A 498 20.04 36.56 -4.90
C GLY A 498 18.73 36.39 -5.68
N ILE A 499 18.76 36.00 -6.97
CA ILE A 499 17.53 35.85 -7.77
C ILE A 499 17.48 34.49 -8.49
N ARG A 500 16.37 33.77 -8.37
CA ARG A 500 16.10 32.53 -9.11
C ARG A 500 14.98 32.72 -10.10
N GLU A 501 15.29 32.54 -11.38
CA GLU A 501 14.28 32.50 -12.43
C GLU A 501 13.40 31.25 -12.27
N LEU A 502 12.09 31.45 -12.20
CA LEU A 502 11.11 30.37 -12.11
C LEU A 502 10.64 29.98 -13.52
N PRO A 503 10.57 28.68 -13.83
CA PRO A 503 10.14 28.22 -15.14
C PRO A 503 8.65 28.52 -15.33
N LEU A 504 8.34 29.42 -16.26
CA LEU A 504 6.96 29.72 -16.65
C LEU A 504 6.39 28.62 -17.54
N HIS A 505 5.07 28.42 -17.45
CA HIS A 505 4.36 27.50 -18.32
C HIS A 505 4.49 27.92 -19.80
N GLN A 506 5.11 27.06 -20.63
CA GLN A 506 5.06 27.20 -22.08
C GLN A 506 3.92 26.32 -22.60
N PRO A 507 2.85 26.89 -23.19
CA PRO A 507 1.86 26.07 -23.86
C PRO A 507 2.56 25.28 -24.98
N GLU A 508 2.37 23.96 -25.00
CA GLU A 508 2.89 23.13 -26.10
C GLU A 508 2.40 23.71 -27.42
N ASN A 509 3.35 24.22 -28.21
CA ASN A 509 3.06 24.69 -29.55
C ASN A 509 2.38 23.56 -30.32
N SER A 510 1.15 23.84 -30.76
CA SER A 510 0.50 23.20 -31.88
C SER A 510 1.48 23.17 -33.06
N LYS A 511 2.18 22.04 -33.21
CA LYS A 511 2.93 21.74 -34.42
C LYS A 511 1.92 21.65 -35.56
N LYS A 512 1.97 22.66 -36.43
CA LYS A 512 1.41 22.67 -37.77
C LYS A 512 1.87 21.47 -38.59
#